data_AF-A0A9E2K8N1-F1
#
_entry.id   AF-A0A9E2K8N1-F1
#
_cell.length_a   1.000
_cell.length_b   1.000
_cell.length_c   1.000
_cell.angle_alpha   90.00
_cell.angle_beta   90.00
_cell.angle_gamma   90.00
#
_symmetry.space_group_name_H-M   'P 1'
#
loop_
_entity.id
_entity.type
_entity.pdbx_description
1 polymer ?
#
loop_
_entity_poly.entity_id
_entity_poly.type
_entity_poly.pdbx_seq_one_letter_code
_entity_poly.pdbx_strand_id
1 'polypeptide(L)'
;MEASRFVGRVGGLALALGAGVVIVGVGCGLAAADAETAGSAVTKKSATTREGTAERSHSTKAPPAAAARAGRPAAPIARASASNNGVTVNPTVTFVEGVVQGSLNATSERCGTSCLTYSFVGSSNRGKLDLGTVPVTPTDNDPQSFTALPYATWLDPGGSRSTQTFTVRVSEVTDFDTFVTGLPVVGLVAAPLISLLQQSPFVGSLLAPIIGGSAMADIEVDVGALAPGDTPLAFTYDVVSFDGVKISTNFFPALGLTAETTAPTVLNGPGLGGAGITNPYTRQGSEPFVPAPAVLRATNYNLITWDPRGEHASGGVLQLDNPFYEGRDTSAIISWATQNTPAQLDRTGDPAVGMVGGSYGGGIELITAATDPRVDAIVPSISWNSLNSSLYPGEVFKSAWATVLLLSL
;
A
#
# COMPACT_ATOMS: atom_id res chain seq x y z
N MET A 1 -3.42 26.17 -0.12
CA MET A 1 -2.88 25.14 0.80
C MET A 1 -1.37 25.29 0.80
N GLU A 2 -0.85 25.91 1.85
CA GLU A 2 0.59 26.15 2.01
C GLU A 2 1.01 25.50 3.33
N ALA A 3 1.51 24.26 3.26
CA ALA A 3 2.11 23.60 4.42
C ALA A 3 3.26 24.47 4.99
N SER A 4 3.95 25.22 4.11
CA SER A 4 5.01 26.16 4.48
C SER A 4 4.61 27.21 5.52
N ARG A 5 3.32 27.57 5.64
CA ARG A 5 2.86 28.50 6.69
C ARG A 5 2.85 27.89 8.08
N PHE A 6 2.85 26.56 8.17
CA PHE A 6 2.76 25.79 9.41
C PHE A 6 4.06 25.07 9.77
N VAL A 7 4.95 24.81 8.81
CA VAL A 7 6.26 24.12 9.00
C VAL A 7 7.34 25.02 9.66
N GLY A 8 6.92 25.98 10.50
CA GLY A 8 7.83 26.80 11.28
C GLY A 8 8.43 26.01 12.45
N ARG A 9 9.58 25.36 12.22
CA ARG A 9 10.49 24.65 13.18
C ARG A 9 10.58 23.12 13.02
N VAL A 10 10.82 22.62 11.81
CA VAL A 10 11.46 21.31 11.67
C VAL A 10 12.95 21.54 11.38
N GLY A 11 13.82 21.03 12.27
CA GLY A 11 15.27 21.10 12.12
C GLY A 11 15.70 20.51 10.79
N GLY A 12 16.52 21.26 10.05
CA GLY A 12 16.71 21.07 8.62
C GLY A 12 17.48 19.81 8.22
N LEU A 13 16.97 19.13 7.20
CA LEU A 13 17.67 18.84 5.94
C LEU A 13 16.65 18.28 4.91
N ALA A 14 15.78 19.13 4.36
CA ALA A 14 15.02 18.79 3.16
C ALA A 14 15.87 19.16 1.94
N LEU A 15 16.50 18.17 1.31
CA LEU A 15 17.16 18.35 0.01
C LEU A 15 16.08 18.55 -1.05
N ALA A 16 15.92 19.80 -1.49
CA ALA A 16 15.12 20.14 -2.65
C ALA A 16 15.80 19.57 -3.91
N LEU A 17 15.21 18.53 -4.50
CA LEU A 17 15.48 18.15 -5.88
C LEU A 17 14.23 18.47 -6.69
N GLY A 18 14.28 19.58 -7.42
CA GLY A 18 13.38 19.83 -8.54
C GLY A 18 13.65 18.76 -9.60
N ALA A 19 12.70 17.85 -9.79
CA ALA A 19 12.78 16.85 -10.83
C ALA A 19 12.68 17.53 -12.21
N GLY A 20 13.83 17.71 -12.86
CA GLY A 20 13.92 17.87 -14.31
C GLY A 20 13.64 16.54 -14.99
N VAL A 21 12.85 16.58 -16.06
CA VAL A 21 12.40 15.43 -16.85
C VAL A 21 13.59 14.74 -17.54
N VAL A 22 13.73 13.42 -17.36
CA VAL A 22 14.39 12.53 -18.33
C VAL A 22 13.30 11.67 -18.95
N ILE A 23 12.94 11.97 -20.19
CA ILE A 23 12.17 11.06 -21.04
C ILE A 23 13.15 9.98 -21.50
N VAL A 24 13.01 8.75 -20.98
CA VAL A 24 13.71 7.60 -21.54
C VAL A 24 12.94 7.16 -22.80
N GLY A 25 13.21 7.84 -23.90
CA GLY A 25 12.92 7.37 -25.25
C GLY A 25 14.21 6.88 -25.88
N VAL A 26 14.20 5.67 -26.42
CA VAL A 26 15.33 5.04 -27.12
C VAL A 26 15.87 5.99 -28.21
N GLY A 27 17.08 6.51 -28.03
CA GLY A 27 17.78 7.33 -29.02
C GLY A 27 19.01 8.01 -28.46
N CYS A 28 20.21 7.58 -28.88
CA CYS A 28 21.47 8.25 -28.58
C CYS A 28 21.44 9.72 -29.02
N GLY A 29 21.65 10.64 -28.09
CA GLY A 29 21.94 12.05 -28.37
C GLY A 29 22.88 12.59 -27.30
N LEU A 30 24.15 12.82 -27.66
CA LEU A 30 25.09 13.58 -26.82
C LEU A 30 24.63 15.04 -26.77
N ALA A 31 24.61 15.62 -25.58
CA ALA A 31 24.54 17.08 -25.40
C ALA A 31 25.78 17.55 -24.64
N ALA A 32 26.54 18.43 -25.29
CA ALA A 32 27.67 19.15 -24.73
C ALA A 32 27.16 20.39 -23.97
N ALA A 33 27.82 20.72 -22.86
CA ALA A 33 27.59 21.97 -22.14
C ALA A 33 28.63 23.01 -22.58
N ASP A 34 28.15 24.16 -23.06
CA ASP A 34 28.99 25.35 -23.23
C ASP A 34 29.37 25.92 -21.86
N ALA A 35 30.65 26.22 -21.71
CA ALA A 35 31.23 26.82 -20.51
C ALA A 35 31.29 28.34 -20.69
N GLU A 36 30.65 29.09 -19.79
CA GLU A 36 31.02 30.49 -19.53
C GLU A 36 31.55 30.66 -18.09
N THR A 37 32.88 30.68 -18.03
CA THR A 37 33.75 31.67 -17.38
C THR A 37 33.45 32.14 -15.94
N ALA A 38 34.04 31.39 -15.01
CA ALA A 38 35.01 31.78 -13.97
C ALA A 38 34.99 33.19 -13.32
N GLY A 39 35.13 33.17 -11.98
CA GLY A 39 35.83 34.24 -11.26
C GLY A 39 35.82 34.19 -9.73
N SER A 40 36.61 33.31 -9.10
CA SER A 40 37.60 33.72 -8.09
C SER A 40 38.25 32.54 -7.36
N ALA A 41 39.58 32.62 -7.34
CA ALA A 41 40.53 31.63 -6.85
C ALA A 41 40.69 31.67 -5.33
N VAL A 42 40.93 30.50 -4.71
CA VAL A 42 41.90 30.36 -3.60
C VAL A 42 42.61 29.00 -3.68
N THR A 43 43.87 29.08 -4.12
CA THR A 43 45.10 28.37 -3.71
C THR A 43 45.05 26.89 -3.29
N LYS A 44 45.62 26.02 -4.15
CA LYS A 44 46.17 24.71 -3.79
C LYS A 44 47.55 24.87 -3.12
N LYS A 45 47.79 24.13 -2.05
CA LYS A 45 49.14 23.72 -1.62
C LYS A 45 49.15 22.20 -1.48
N SER A 46 49.98 21.55 -2.30
CA SER A 46 50.44 20.17 -2.07
C SER A 46 51.65 20.20 -1.15
N ALA A 47 51.74 19.26 -0.22
CA ALA A 47 52.98 18.81 0.38
C ALA A 47 52.90 17.31 0.67
N THR A 48 53.99 16.64 0.37
CA THR A 48 54.19 15.20 0.29
C THR A 48 54.70 14.60 1.62
N THR A 49 54.31 13.34 1.86
CA THR A 49 54.97 12.26 2.64
C THR A 49 55.33 12.44 4.12
N ARG A 50 54.79 11.52 4.96
CA ARG A 50 55.58 10.65 5.86
C ARG A 50 54.74 9.47 6.37
N GLU A 51 55.33 8.28 6.28
CA GLU A 51 54.89 7.05 6.93
C GLU A 51 54.89 7.16 8.46
N GLY A 52 53.89 6.53 9.08
CA GLY A 52 53.77 6.36 10.53
C GLY A 52 52.71 5.31 10.83
N THR A 53 53.18 4.08 11.05
CA THR A 53 52.45 2.90 11.50
C THR A 53 51.76 3.12 12.84
N ALA A 54 50.47 2.79 12.96
CA ALA A 54 49.91 1.98 14.06
C ALA A 54 48.37 1.83 13.97
N GLU A 55 47.96 0.56 13.96
CA GLU A 55 46.81 -0.05 14.64
C GLU A 55 45.35 0.23 14.25
N ARG A 56 44.70 -0.90 13.88
CA ARG A 56 43.30 -1.30 14.10
C ARG A 56 42.21 -0.41 13.49
N SER A 57 41.75 -0.82 12.30
CA SER A 57 40.34 -0.65 11.92
C SER A 57 39.72 -2.01 11.62
N HIS A 58 38.75 -2.40 12.45
CA HIS A 58 37.84 -3.49 12.17
C HIS A 58 37.07 -3.17 10.89
N SER A 59 37.21 -4.05 9.89
CA SER A 59 36.31 -4.15 8.75
C SER A 59 34.90 -4.46 9.27
N THR A 60 34.01 -3.48 9.29
CA THR A 60 32.56 -3.71 9.43
C THR A 60 32.06 -4.36 8.15
N LYS A 61 32.15 -5.69 8.14
CA LYS A 61 31.45 -6.58 7.21
C LYS A 61 29.95 -6.30 7.38
N ALA A 62 29.27 -5.96 6.28
CA ALA A 62 27.82 -5.85 6.23
C ALA A 62 27.19 -7.13 6.84
N PRO A 63 26.10 -7.03 7.63
CA PRO A 63 25.42 -8.22 8.12
C PRO A 63 24.89 -9.01 6.91
N PRO A 64 25.00 -10.35 6.91
CA PRO A 64 24.39 -11.15 5.87
C PRO A 64 22.87 -10.96 5.92
N ALA A 65 22.25 -10.90 4.73
CA ALA A 65 20.81 -10.90 4.55
C ALA A 65 20.18 -11.96 5.47
N ALA A 66 19.33 -11.51 6.40
CA ALA A 66 18.60 -12.40 7.26
C ALA A 66 17.75 -13.31 6.38
N ALA A 67 18.14 -14.59 6.33
CA ALA A 67 17.33 -15.62 5.70
C ALA A 67 15.94 -15.58 6.34
N ALA A 68 14.92 -15.36 5.53
CA ALA A 68 13.52 -15.42 5.94
C ALA A 68 13.30 -16.72 6.72
N ARG A 69 13.08 -16.60 8.03
CA ARG A 69 12.66 -17.73 8.85
C ARG A 69 11.25 -18.05 8.41
N ALA A 70 11.09 -19.14 7.65
CA ALA A 70 9.78 -19.67 7.31
C ALA A 70 8.99 -19.91 8.61
N GLY A 71 8.06 -19.01 8.92
CA GLY A 71 7.06 -19.20 9.96
C GLY A 71 6.32 -20.51 9.69
N ARG A 72 6.16 -21.31 10.74
CA ARG A 72 5.50 -22.62 10.66
C ARG A 72 4.05 -22.40 10.19
N PRO A 73 3.62 -22.93 9.02
CA PRO A 73 2.26 -22.69 8.55
C PRO A 73 1.25 -23.32 9.50
N ALA A 74 0.29 -22.52 9.97
CA ALA A 74 -0.93 -23.04 10.59
C ALA A 74 -1.69 -23.88 9.55
N ALA A 75 -2.29 -24.99 9.98
CA ALA A 75 -3.11 -25.85 9.10
C ALA A 75 -4.24 -25.03 8.45
N PRO A 76 -4.59 -25.27 7.18
CA PRO A 76 -5.56 -24.45 6.49
C PRO A 76 -6.92 -24.53 7.14
N ILE A 77 -7.45 -23.37 7.54
CA ILE A 77 -8.78 -23.23 8.10
C ILE A 77 -9.70 -22.74 6.98
N ALA A 78 -10.70 -23.58 6.69
CA ALA A 78 -11.85 -23.42 5.81
C ALA A 78 -11.73 -23.80 4.32
N ARG A 79 -12.82 -24.43 3.87
CA ARG A 79 -13.11 -25.06 2.57
C ARG A 79 -14.34 -24.37 2.00
N ALA A 80 -14.20 -23.75 0.84
CA ALA A 80 -15.30 -23.66 -0.11
C ALA A 80 -14.75 -24.00 -1.48
N SER A 81 -14.97 -25.24 -1.89
CA SER A 81 -14.76 -25.65 -3.27
C SER A 81 -15.88 -25.04 -4.10
N ALA A 82 -15.58 -24.00 -4.88
CA ALA A 82 -16.51 -23.47 -5.86
C ALA A 82 -16.23 -24.15 -7.21
N SER A 83 -17.28 -24.60 -7.89
CA SER A 83 -17.16 -25.08 -9.26
C SER A 83 -18.30 -24.54 -10.09
N ASN A 84 -17.98 -23.93 -11.22
CA ASN A 84 -18.98 -23.46 -12.18
C ASN A 84 -18.38 -23.42 -13.58
N ASN A 85 -19.11 -23.98 -14.56
CA ASN A 85 -18.76 -23.95 -15.99
C ASN A 85 -17.29 -24.34 -16.28
N GLY A 86 -16.78 -25.40 -15.65
CA GLY A 86 -15.41 -25.90 -15.87
C GLY A 86 -14.32 -25.17 -15.08
N VAL A 87 -14.65 -24.10 -14.36
CA VAL A 87 -13.76 -23.44 -13.40
C VAL A 87 -13.98 -24.04 -12.02
N THR A 88 -12.91 -24.51 -11.39
CA THR A 88 -12.91 -25.00 -10.00
C THR A 88 -11.96 -24.15 -9.17
N VAL A 89 -12.34 -23.78 -7.96
CA VAL A 89 -11.57 -22.96 -7.03
C VAL A 89 -11.55 -23.64 -5.67
N ASN A 90 -10.36 -23.84 -5.10
CA ASN A 90 -10.15 -24.56 -3.84
C ASN A 90 -9.21 -23.75 -2.93
N PRO A 91 -9.68 -22.64 -2.34
CA PRO A 91 -8.82 -21.73 -1.64
C PRO A 91 -8.17 -22.39 -0.42
N THR A 92 -6.90 -22.08 -0.19
CA THR A 92 -6.18 -22.43 1.03
C THR A 92 -5.88 -21.15 1.79
N VAL A 93 -6.22 -21.11 3.08
CA VAL A 93 -5.92 -19.99 3.97
C VAL A 93 -4.83 -20.41 4.95
N THR A 94 -3.89 -19.51 5.22
CA THR A 94 -2.83 -19.66 6.20
C THR A 94 -2.66 -18.37 6.98
N PHE A 95 -2.00 -18.45 8.13
CA PHE A 95 -1.66 -17.30 8.94
C PHE A 95 -0.14 -17.29 9.14
N VAL A 96 0.51 -16.24 8.64
CA VAL A 96 1.97 -16.11 8.62
C VAL A 96 2.32 -14.70 9.02
N GLU A 97 3.18 -14.56 10.03
CA GLU A 97 3.74 -13.26 10.45
C GLU A 97 2.66 -12.18 10.69
N GLY A 98 1.56 -12.57 11.33
CA GLY A 98 0.46 -11.66 11.63
C GLY A 98 -0.48 -11.39 10.45
N VAL A 99 -0.32 -12.02 9.29
CA VAL A 99 -1.14 -11.75 8.09
C VAL A 99 -1.91 -13.00 7.69
N VAL A 100 -3.20 -12.83 7.40
CA VAL A 100 -4.01 -13.88 6.77
C VAL A 100 -3.69 -13.88 5.28
N GLN A 101 -3.25 -15.02 4.76
CA GLN A 101 -2.83 -15.14 3.37
C GLN A 101 -3.07 -16.52 2.81
N GLY A 102 -3.07 -16.66 1.49
CA GLY A 102 -3.41 -17.92 0.87
C GLY A 102 -3.23 -17.97 -0.63
N SER A 103 -3.75 -19.04 -1.23
CA SER A 103 -3.87 -19.17 -2.68
C SER A 103 -5.28 -19.67 -3.03
N LEU A 104 -5.82 -19.22 -4.15
CA LEU A 104 -7.14 -19.64 -4.64
C LEU A 104 -7.15 -21.10 -5.13
N ASN A 105 -5.99 -21.63 -5.54
CA ASN A 105 -5.83 -22.95 -6.20
C ASN A 105 -6.94 -23.23 -7.23
N ALA A 106 -7.18 -22.24 -8.09
CA ALA A 106 -8.14 -22.29 -9.15
C ALA A 106 -7.57 -22.97 -10.41
N THR A 107 -8.43 -23.74 -11.09
CA THR A 107 -8.12 -24.42 -12.34
C THR A 107 -9.33 -24.39 -13.26
N SER A 108 -9.08 -24.22 -14.55
CA SER A 108 -10.05 -24.39 -15.63
C SER A 108 -9.79 -25.71 -16.37
N GLU A 109 -10.86 -26.43 -16.70
CA GLU A 109 -10.81 -27.59 -17.60
C GLU A 109 -10.33 -27.24 -19.02
N ARG A 110 -10.53 -26.00 -19.46
CA ARG A 110 -10.15 -25.51 -20.80
C ARG A 110 -8.67 -25.18 -20.90
N CYS A 111 -8.10 -24.51 -19.88
CA CYS A 111 -6.79 -23.86 -20.00
C CYS A 111 -5.89 -24.02 -18.78
N GLY A 112 -6.28 -24.82 -17.79
CA GLY A 112 -5.58 -24.89 -16.51
C GLY A 112 -5.63 -23.54 -15.80
N THR A 113 -4.48 -22.90 -15.59
CA THR A 113 -4.36 -21.58 -14.95
C THR A 113 -4.10 -20.44 -15.94
N SER A 114 -3.78 -20.76 -17.20
CA SER A 114 -3.21 -19.81 -18.16
C SER A 114 -4.18 -18.75 -18.66
N CYS A 115 -5.48 -19.00 -18.59
CA CYS A 115 -6.53 -18.07 -19.03
C CYS A 115 -7.40 -17.54 -17.89
N LEU A 116 -6.97 -17.71 -16.63
CA LEU A 116 -7.75 -17.27 -15.48
C LEU A 116 -7.40 -15.84 -15.08
N THR A 117 -8.44 -15.08 -14.76
CA THR A 117 -8.34 -13.78 -14.08
C THR A 117 -9.06 -13.83 -12.75
N TYR A 118 -8.59 -13.01 -11.82
CA TYR A 118 -9.02 -13.01 -10.43
C TYR A 118 -9.45 -11.60 -10.06
N SER A 119 -10.61 -11.47 -9.42
CA SER A 119 -11.11 -10.17 -8.97
C SER A 119 -11.79 -10.31 -7.61
N PHE A 120 -11.42 -9.44 -6.68
CA PHE A 120 -12.11 -9.35 -5.40
C PHE A 120 -13.48 -8.72 -5.59
N VAL A 121 -14.52 -9.34 -5.05
CA VAL A 121 -15.91 -8.88 -5.19
C VAL A 121 -16.37 -8.15 -3.94
N GLY A 122 -16.00 -8.63 -2.77
CA GLY A 122 -16.36 -8.01 -1.51
C GLY A 122 -16.14 -8.94 -0.32
N SER A 123 -16.51 -8.46 0.86
CA SER A 123 -16.47 -9.25 2.09
C SER A 123 -17.80 -9.19 2.83
N SER A 124 -18.02 -10.11 3.77
CA SER A 124 -19.21 -10.11 4.63
C SER A 124 -19.33 -8.86 5.51
N ASN A 125 -18.24 -8.11 5.68
CA ASN A 125 -18.18 -6.82 6.36
C ASN A 125 -17.40 -5.81 5.48
N ARG A 126 -16.45 -5.08 6.08
CA ARG A 126 -15.61 -4.08 5.39
C ARG A 126 -14.15 -4.54 5.30
N GLY A 127 -13.93 -5.85 5.36
CA GLY A 127 -12.62 -6.45 5.18
C GLY A 127 -12.08 -6.16 3.79
N LYS A 128 -10.75 -6.13 3.65
CA LYS A 128 -10.06 -5.91 2.38
C LYS A 128 -9.30 -7.16 1.97
N LEU A 129 -9.11 -7.35 0.68
CA LEU A 129 -8.33 -8.46 0.12
C LEU A 129 -7.49 -7.93 -1.03
N ASP A 130 -6.22 -8.30 -1.07
CA ASP A 130 -5.30 -8.04 -2.16
C ASP A 130 -4.99 -9.34 -2.90
N LEU A 131 -4.94 -9.29 -4.23
CA LEU A 131 -4.66 -10.43 -5.10
C LEU A 131 -3.32 -10.24 -5.81
N GLY A 132 -2.55 -11.32 -5.93
CA GLY A 132 -1.57 -11.49 -7.00
C GLY A 132 -0.13 -11.01 -6.73
N THR A 133 0.29 -10.82 -5.48
CA THR A 133 1.69 -10.40 -5.15
C THR A 133 2.11 -10.85 -3.74
N VAL A 134 1.66 -12.03 -3.31
CA VAL A 134 1.97 -12.55 -1.96
C VAL A 134 2.97 -13.69 -2.05
N PRO A 135 4.05 -13.67 -1.26
CA PRO A 135 5.03 -14.75 -1.20
C PRO A 135 4.46 -15.95 -0.42
N VAL A 136 3.42 -16.59 -0.95
CA VAL A 136 2.91 -17.90 -0.48
C VAL A 136 3.72 -19.07 -1.05
N THR A 137 4.54 -18.80 -2.07
CA THR A 137 5.54 -19.72 -2.65
C THR A 137 6.87 -18.96 -2.84
N PRO A 138 8.00 -19.61 -3.15
CA PRO A 138 9.29 -18.93 -3.37
C PRO A 138 9.32 -17.92 -4.53
N THR A 139 8.21 -17.74 -5.25
CA THR A 139 8.04 -16.81 -6.37
C THR A 139 7.06 -15.70 -5.99
N ASP A 140 7.52 -14.45 -6.02
CA ASP A 140 6.78 -13.25 -5.60
C ASP A 140 5.56 -12.88 -6.50
N ASN A 141 5.22 -13.69 -7.52
CA ASN A 141 4.28 -13.33 -8.60
C ASN A 141 3.20 -14.40 -8.88
N ASP A 142 2.72 -15.14 -7.88
CA ASP A 142 1.58 -16.04 -8.08
C ASP A 142 0.27 -15.21 -8.17
N PRO A 143 -0.41 -15.14 -9.34
CA PRO A 143 -1.63 -14.36 -9.50
C PRO A 143 -2.80 -14.90 -8.68
N GLN A 144 -2.71 -16.14 -8.19
CA GLN A 144 -3.72 -16.77 -7.33
C GLN A 144 -3.52 -16.48 -5.85
N SER A 145 -2.35 -15.93 -5.50
CA SER A 145 -2.03 -15.61 -4.13
C SER A 145 -2.86 -14.44 -3.62
N PHE A 146 -3.13 -14.40 -2.30
CA PHE A 146 -3.85 -13.30 -1.70
C PHE A 146 -3.41 -13.00 -0.27
N THR A 147 -3.61 -11.75 0.15
CA THR A 147 -3.66 -11.37 1.57
C THR A 147 -5.05 -10.88 1.90
N ALA A 148 -5.57 -11.26 3.06
CA ALA A 148 -6.83 -10.78 3.59
C ALA A 148 -6.61 -9.95 4.85
N LEU A 149 -7.33 -8.84 4.94
CA LEU A 149 -7.43 -7.97 6.11
C LEU A 149 -8.85 -8.08 6.66
N PRO A 150 -9.07 -8.91 7.69
CA PRO A 150 -10.34 -8.94 8.40
C PRO A 150 -10.70 -7.55 8.93
N TYR A 151 -11.99 -7.23 8.92
CA TYR A 151 -12.47 -6.03 9.58
C TYR A 151 -12.41 -6.24 11.10
N ALA A 152 -11.84 -5.31 11.85
CA ALA A 152 -11.62 -5.46 13.29
C ALA A 152 -12.89 -5.23 14.14
N THR A 153 -13.91 -6.06 13.93
CA THR A 153 -15.17 -6.04 14.69
C THR A 153 -14.95 -6.12 16.20
N TRP A 154 -13.86 -6.74 16.66
CA TRP A 154 -13.53 -6.83 18.09
C TRP A 154 -13.14 -5.50 18.73
N LEU A 155 -12.91 -4.45 17.94
CA LEU A 155 -12.70 -3.09 18.45
C LEU A 155 -14.03 -2.35 18.65
N ASP A 156 -15.13 -2.85 18.08
CA ASP A 156 -16.45 -2.28 18.29
C ASP A 156 -17.01 -2.68 19.68
N PRO A 157 -17.84 -1.85 20.32
CA PRO A 157 -18.47 -2.18 21.59
C PRO A 157 -19.24 -3.51 21.53
N GLY A 158 -18.81 -4.49 22.34
CA GLY A 158 -19.42 -5.83 22.37
C GLY A 158 -19.07 -6.74 21.19
N GLY A 159 -18.15 -6.30 20.33
CA GLY A 159 -17.69 -7.08 19.19
C GLY A 159 -16.72 -8.20 19.58
N SER A 160 -16.51 -9.12 18.63
CA SER A 160 -15.61 -10.26 18.82
C SER A 160 -14.91 -10.63 17.52
N ARG A 161 -13.83 -11.41 17.63
CA ARG A 161 -13.16 -12.04 16.48
C ARG A 161 -14.06 -13.15 15.96
N SER A 162 -14.78 -12.90 14.87
CA SER A 162 -15.70 -13.83 14.22
C SER A 162 -15.21 -14.28 12.85
N THR A 163 -15.86 -15.30 12.29
CA THR A 163 -15.64 -15.72 10.91
C THR A 163 -16.06 -14.61 9.94
N GLN A 164 -15.18 -14.30 8.99
CA GLN A 164 -15.43 -13.36 7.91
C GLN A 164 -15.28 -14.04 6.56
N THR A 165 -16.11 -13.66 5.61
CA THR A 165 -16.10 -14.24 4.27
C THR A 165 -15.58 -13.20 3.29
N PHE A 166 -14.65 -13.59 2.42
CA PHE A 166 -14.15 -12.79 1.32
C PHE A 166 -14.49 -13.46 0.01
N THR A 167 -15.29 -12.82 -0.83
CA THR A 167 -15.72 -13.39 -2.10
C THR A 167 -14.77 -12.94 -3.21
N VAL A 168 -14.19 -13.90 -3.90
CA VAL A 168 -13.34 -13.70 -5.07
C VAL A 168 -14.00 -14.34 -6.27
N ARG A 169 -14.00 -13.63 -7.40
CA ARG A 169 -14.41 -14.16 -8.68
C ARG A 169 -13.19 -14.63 -9.45
N VAL A 170 -13.30 -15.84 -9.99
CA VAL A 170 -12.34 -16.42 -10.94
C VAL A 170 -13.04 -16.57 -12.29
N SER A 171 -12.51 -15.94 -13.32
CA SER A 171 -13.12 -15.93 -14.66
C SER A 171 -12.10 -16.36 -15.71
N GLU A 172 -12.54 -17.22 -16.63
CA GLU A 172 -11.80 -17.49 -17.86
C GLU A 172 -11.83 -16.25 -18.76
N VAL A 173 -10.71 -16.02 -19.45
CA VAL A 173 -10.59 -15.07 -20.55
C VAL A 173 -10.36 -15.87 -21.82
N THR A 174 -11.29 -15.76 -22.75
CA THR A 174 -11.22 -16.46 -24.03
C THR A 174 -10.54 -15.60 -25.09
N ASP A 175 -10.21 -16.22 -26.23
CA ASP A 175 -9.76 -15.48 -27.42
C ASP A 175 -10.81 -14.50 -27.93
N PHE A 176 -12.10 -14.82 -27.76
CA PHE A 176 -13.19 -13.91 -28.08
C PHE A 176 -13.16 -12.68 -27.18
N ASP A 177 -13.00 -12.87 -25.87
CA ASP A 177 -12.94 -11.77 -24.92
C ASP A 177 -11.73 -10.86 -25.22
N THR A 178 -10.57 -11.48 -25.48
CA THR A 178 -9.35 -10.76 -25.88
C THR A 178 -9.53 -9.99 -27.18
N PHE A 179 -10.18 -10.60 -28.18
CA PHE A 179 -10.48 -9.95 -29.45
C PHE A 179 -11.41 -8.75 -29.27
N VAL A 180 -12.54 -8.92 -28.60
CA VAL A 180 -13.55 -7.86 -28.44
C VAL A 180 -13.04 -6.72 -27.56
N THR A 181 -12.30 -7.03 -26.49
CA THR A 181 -11.66 -6.01 -25.64
C THR A 181 -10.52 -5.28 -26.34
N GLY A 182 -9.88 -5.90 -27.34
CA GLY A 182 -8.87 -5.27 -28.19
C GLY A 182 -9.42 -4.33 -29.27
N LEU A 183 -10.73 -4.31 -29.52
CA LEU A 183 -11.34 -3.45 -30.55
C LEU A 183 -11.36 -1.97 -30.10
N PRO A 184 -11.00 -1.01 -30.97
CA PRO A 184 -11.13 0.41 -30.67
C PRO A 184 -12.59 0.77 -30.36
N VAL A 185 -12.81 1.63 -29.35
CA VAL A 185 -14.13 2.11 -28.89
C VAL A 185 -15.01 1.02 -28.25
N VAL A 186 -15.23 -0.11 -28.92
CA VAL A 186 -16.01 -1.24 -28.38
C VAL A 186 -15.34 -1.85 -27.16
N GLY A 187 -14.01 -1.99 -27.19
CA GLY A 187 -13.22 -2.52 -26.09
C GLY A 187 -13.39 -1.74 -24.78
N LEU A 188 -13.71 -0.44 -24.86
CA LEU A 188 -13.92 0.43 -23.69
C LEU A 188 -15.12 -0.02 -22.84
N VAL A 189 -16.09 -0.71 -23.43
CA VAL A 189 -17.29 -1.20 -22.75
C VAL A 189 -17.40 -2.73 -22.73
N ALA A 190 -16.56 -3.43 -23.49
CA ALA A 190 -16.64 -4.88 -23.65
C ALA A 190 -16.36 -5.64 -22.36
N ALA A 191 -15.26 -5.33 -21.66
CA ALA A 191 -14.88 -6.01 -20.43
C ALA A 191 -15.98 -5.98 -19.34
N PRO A 192 -16.57 -4.82 -18.98
CA PRO A 192 -17.65 -4.79 -17.99
C PRO A 192 -18.92 -5.51 -18.47
N LEU A 193 -19.24 -5.48 -19.77
CA LEU A 193 -20.39 -6.22 -20.31
C LEU A 193 -20.17 -7.73 -20.29
N ILE A 194 -19.00 -8.22 -20.70
CA ILE A 194 -18.63 -9.64 -20.62
C ILE A 194 -18.71 -10.10 -19.16
N SER A 195 -18.15 -9.32 -18.24
CA SER A 195 -18.21 -9.60 -16.81
C SER A 195 -19.66 -9.69 -16.30
N LEU A 196 -20.56 -8.81 -16.75
CA LEU A 196 -21.98 -8.85 -16.39
C LEU A 196 -22.67 -10.11 -16.95
N LEU A 197 -22.37 -10.49 -18.19
CA LEU A 197 -22.93 -11.69 -18.83
C LEU A 197 -22.46 -12.97 -18.13
N GLN A 198 -21.18 -13.05 -17.77
CA GLN A 198 -20.60 -14.17 -17.01
C GLN A 198 -21.25 -14.34 -15.63
N GLN A 199 -21.68 -13.25 -14.98
CA GLN A 199 -22.33 -13.26 -13.67
C GLN A 199 -23.81 -13.67 -13.73
N SER A 200 -24.45 -13.54 -14.89
CA SER A 200 -25.89 -13.78 -15.02
C SER A 200 -26.19 -15.28 -14.91
N PRO A 201 -27.06 -15.69 -13.96
CA PRO A 201 -27.57 -17.05 -13.91
C PRO A 201 -28.17 -17.42 -15.28
N PHE A 202 -27.93 -18.64 -15.75
CA PHE A 202 -28.35 -19.14 -17.07
C PHE A 202 -27.62 -18.53 -18.28
N VAL A 203 -27.55 -17.19 -18.40
CA VAL A 203 -26.87 -16.55 -19.55
C VAL A 203 -25.37 -16.83 -19.52
N GLY A 204 -24.74 -16.74 -18.35
CA GLY A 204 -23.33 -17.07 -18.18
C GLY A 204 -23.03 -18.53 -18.54
N SER A 205 -23.88 -19.48 -18.14
CA SER A 205 -23.72 -20.89 -18.50
C SER A 205 -23.96 -21.17 -19.98
N LEU A 206 -24.94 -20.51 -20.60
CA LEU A 206 -25.20 -20.63 -22.04
C LEU A 206 -24.04 -20.06 -22.87
N LEU A 207 -23.47 -18.94 -22.45
CA LEU A 207 -22.40 -18.26 -23.17
C LEU A 207 -21.00 -18.73 -22.77
N ALA A 208 -20.83 -19.55 -21.74
CA ALA A 208 -19.52 -20.03 -21.27
C ALA A 208 -18.64 -20.62 -22.39
N PRO A 209 -19.16 -21.33 -23.42
CA PRO A 209 -18.32 -21.76 -24.54
C PRO A 209 -17.68 -20.62 -25.34
N ILE A 210 -18.30 -19.44 -25.34
CA ILE A 210 -17.89 -18.25 -26.09
C ILE A 210 -17.09 -17.28 -25.22
N ILE A 211 -17.64 -16.88 -24.07
CA ILE A 211 -17.08 -15.85 -23.18
C ILE A 211 -16.39 -16.41 -21.93
N GLY A 212 -16.22 -17.74 -21.85
CA GLY A 212 -15.57 -18.40 -20.73
C GLY A 212 -16.46 -18.64 -19.51
N GLY A 213 -16.06 -19.62 -18.71
CA GLY A 213 -16.65 -19.93 -17.41
C GLY A 213 -16.21 -18.93 -16.33
N SER A 214 -17.01 -18.83 -15.26
CA SER A 214 -16.67 -18.03 -14.08
C SER A 214 -17.22 -18.68 -12.83
N ALA A 215 -16.44 -18.70 -11.76
CA ALA A 215 -16.82 -19.19 -10.44
C ALA A 215 -16.64 -18.12 -9.37
N MET A 216 -17.57 -18.07 -8.43
CA MET A 216 -17.47 -17.26 -7.22
C MET A 216 -16.99 -18.16 -6.09
N ALA A 217 -15.87 -17.81 -5.48
CA ALA A 217 -15.28 -18.55 -4.38
C ALA A 217 -15.31 -17.70 -3.12
N ASP A 218 -15.88 -18.26 -2.07
CA ASP A 218 -15.88 -17.66 -0.74
C ASP A 218 -14.66 -18.15 0.04
N ILE A 219 -13.88 -17.22 0.57
CA ILE A 219 -12.75 -17.49 1.45
C ILE A 219 -13.24 -17.19 2.86
N GLU A 220 -13.51 -18.22 3.64
CA GLU A 220 -13.88 -18.08 5.04
C GLU A 220 -12.63 -17.97 5.91
N VAL A 221 -12.58 -16.94 6.75
CA VAL A 221 -11.47 -16.64 7.65
C VAL A 221 -12.02 -16.61 9.07
N ASP A 222 -11.81 -17.68 9.83
CA ASP A 222 -12.10 -17.69 11.26
C ASP A 222 -10.99 -16.94 12.02
N VAL A 223 -11.24 -15.66 12.27
CA VAL A 223 -10.25 -14.77 12.89
C VAL A 223 -9.93 -15.20 14.33
N GLY A 224 -10.92 -15.71 15.07
CA GLY A 224 -10.73 -16.14 16.45
C GLY A 224 -9.87 -17.40 16.54
N ALA A 225 -10.03 -18.32 15.59
CA ALA A 225 -9.22 -19.53 15.51
C ALA A 225 -7.79 -19.24 14.99
N LEU A 226 -7.64 -18.36 13.99
CA LEU A 226 -6.32 -18.06 13.39
C LEU A 226 -5.44 -17.18 14.28
N ALA A 227 -6.04 -16.23 14.98
CA ALA A 227 -5.33 -15.30 15.85
C ALA A 227 -6.08 -15.17 17.19
N PRO A 228 -5.92 -16.15 18.10
CA PRO A 228 -6.59 -16.13 19.40
C PRO A 228 -6.02 -15.06 20.32
N GLY A 229 -6.89 -14.51 21.19
CA GLY A 229 -6.51 -13.50 22.19
C GLY A 229 -5.85 -12.27 21.56
N ASP A 230 -4.71 -11.87 22.13
CA ASP A 230 -3.96 -10.68 21.71
C ASP A 230 -2.88 -10.98 20.66
N THR A 231 -3.02 -12.10 19.94
CA THR A 231 -2.12 -12.44 18.83
C THR A 231 -2.10 -11.29 17.81
N PRO A 232 -0.92 -10.69 17.52
CA PRO A 232 -0.81 -9.61 16.56
C PRO A 232 -1.31 -10.05 15.19
N LEU A 233 -2.24 -9.29 14.63
CA LEU A 233 -2.96 -9.58 13.40
C LEU A 233 -3.04 -8.31 12.58
N ALA A 234 -2.85 -8.43 11.26
CA ALA A 234 -3.14 -7.40 10.30
C ALA A 234 -4.65 -7.36 10.04
N PHE A 235 -5.22 -6.15 10.07
CA PHE A 235 -6.65 -5.95 9.96
C PHE A 235 -6.96 -4.59 9.35
N THR A 236 -8.21 -4.38 8.97
CA THR A 236 -8.74 -3.07 8.59
C THR A 236 -9.81 -2.62 9.58
N TYR A 237 -9.92 -1.33 9.82
CA TYR A 237 -10.91 -0.75 10.72
C TYR A 237 -11.28 0.67 10.28
N ASP A 238 -12.51 1.09 10.56
CA ASP A 238 -12.96 2.45 10.31
C ASP A 238 -12.65 3.34 11.51
N VAL A 239 -11.52 4.06 11.46
CA VAL A 239 -11.18 5.05 12.49
C VAL A 239 -12.13 6.23 12.40
N VAL A 240 -12.79 6.57 13.50
CA VAL A 240 -13.68 7.73 13.57
C VAL A 240 -12.85 9.00 13.75
N SER A 241 -12.94 9.90 12.78
CA SER A 241 -12.29 11.20 12.81
C SER A 241 -13.07 12.23 13.66
N PHE A 242 -12.51 13.42 13.80
CA PHE A 242 -13.00 14.50 14.66
C PHE A 242 -14.43 14.97 14.36
N ASP A 243 -14.91 14.76 13.13
CA ASP A 243 -16.24 15.14 12.64
C ASP A 243 -17.17 13.93 12.45
N GLY A 244 -16.77 12.77 12.95
CA GLY A 244 -17.53 11.53 12.83
C GLY A 244 -17.34 10.80 11.49
N VAL A 245 -16.55 11.36 10.56
CA VAL A 245 -16.20 10.66 9.32
C VAL A 245 -15.37 9.42 9.64
N LYS A 246 -15.71 8.31 8.98
CA LYS A 246 -14.99 7.05 9.10
C LYS A 246 -13.87 6.98 8.07
N ILE A 247 -12.65 6.79 8.55
CA ILE A 247 -11.43 6.67 7.75
C ILE A 247 -10.99 5.20 7.75
N SER A 248 -11.08 4.56 6.59
CA SER A 248 -10.72 3.15 6.42
C SER A 248 -9.20 2.99 6.56
N THR A 249 -8.79 2.36 7.65
CA THR A 249 -7.39 2.29 8.10
C THR A 249 -6.97 0.84 8.21
N ASN A 250 -5.85 0.48 7.58
CA ASN A 250 -5.24 -0.84 7.70
C ASN A 250 -4.09 -0.76 8.69
N PHE A 251 -3.99 -1.78 9.54
CA PHE A 251 -2.86 -2.00 10.44
C PHE A 251 -2.15 -3.29 10.06
N PHE A 252 -0.82 -3.27 10.09
CA PHE A 252 0.04 -4.43 9.94
C PHE A 252 1.05 -4.49 11.08
N PRO A 253 1.13 -5.59 11.83
CA PRO A 253 2.10 -5.72 12.90
C PRO A 253 3.52 -5.85 12.34
N ALA A 254 4.50 -5.34 13.11
CA ALA A 254 5.91 -5.61 12.89
C ALA A 254 6.19 -7.12 12.82
N LEU A 255 7.22 -7.53 12.06
CA LEU A 255 7.61 -8.94 12.03
C LEU A 255 8.13 -9.39 13.40
N GLY A 256 7.71 -10.59 13.83
CA GLY A 256 8.14 -11.18 15.10
C GLY A 256 7.46 -10.61 16.36
N LEU A 257 6.50 -9.70 16.20
CA LEU A 257 5.75 -9.15 17.32
C LEU A 257 4.92 -10.25 18.02
N THR A 258 4.93 -10.25 19.35
CA THR A 258 4.08 -11.09 20.20
C THR A 258 3.08 -10.23 20.97
N ALA A 259 2.12 -10.85 21.64
CA ALA A 259 1.13 -10.16 22.49
C ALA A 259 1.76 -9.32 23.62
N GLU A 260 3.02 -9.57 23.98
CA GLU A 260 3.72 -8.94 25.10
C GLU A 260 4.69 -7.83 24.65
N THR A 261 4.89 -7.68 23.34
CA THR A 261 5.86 -6.75 22.77
C THR A 261 5.17 -5.64 21.98
N THR A 262 5.81 -4.48 21.93
CA THR A 262 5.38 -3.34 21.13
C THR A 262 6.44 -2.97 20.11
N ALA A 263 6.06 -2.20 19.10
CA ALA A 263 6.96 -1.72 18.06
C ALA A 263 6.65 -0.27 17.68
N PRO A 264 7.65 0.54 17.26
CA PRO A 264 7.40 1.86 16.68
C PRO A 264 6.51 1.74 15.45
N THR A 265 5.74 2.78 15.17
CA THR A 265 4.73 2.76 14.11
C THR A 265 5.13 3.70 12.98
N VAL A 266 4.98 3.25 11.73
CA VAL A 266 5.10 4.09 10.54
C VAL A 266 3.73 4.23 9.89
N LEU A 267 3.32 5.47 9.65
CA LEU A 267 2.17 5.79 8.81
C LEU A 267 2.65 5.94 7.36
N ASN A 268 2.07 5.18 6.43
CA ASN A 268 2.34 5.26 5.01
C ASN A 268 1.14 5.89 4.28
N GLY A 269 1.32 7.13 3.84
CA GLY A 269 0.31 7.89 3.11
C GLY A 269 0.29 7.54 1.62
N PRO A 270 -0.89 7.31 1.01
CA PRO A 270 -0.99 7.05 -0.42
C PRO A 270 -0.84 8.34 -1.25
N GLY A 271 -0.53 8.20 -2.54
CA GLY A 271 -0.63 9.29 -3.52
C GLY A 271 -2.08 9.74 -3.73
N LEU A 272 -2.28 10.86 -4.43
CA LEU A 272 -3.62 11.39 -4.72
C LEU A 272 -4.41 10.38 -5.58
N GLY A 273 -5.66 10.11 -5.21
CA GLY A 273 -6.50 9.08 -5.84
C GLY A 273 -6.07 7.64 -5.51
N GLY A 274 -4.98 7.45 -4.76
CA GLY A 274 -4.50 6.14 -4.31
C GLY A 274 -5.21 5.67 -3.04
N ALA A 275 -5.36 4.34 -2.90
CA ALA A 275 -5.83 3.70 -1.68
C ALA A 275 -4.67 3.43 -0.72
N GLY A 276 -4.97 3.24 0.56
CA GLY A 276 -3.99 2.73 1.51
C GLY A 276 -3.57 1.32 1.12
N ILE A 277 -2.26 1.03 1.21
CA ILE A 277 -1.73 -0.28 0.83
C ILE A 277 -2.39 -1.39 1.67
N THR A 278 -2.88 -2.42 1.00
CA THR A 278 -3.50 -3.61 1.64
C THR A 278 -2.57 -4.81 1.69
N ASN A 279 -1.53 -4.83 0.85
CA ASN A 279 -0.53 -5.90 0.81
C ASN A 279 0.78 -5.50 1.51
N PRO A 280 1.09 -6.11 2.66
CA PRO A 280 2.29 -5.75 3.43
C PRO A 280 3.59 -6.33 2.88
N TYR A 281 3.54 -7.14 1.82
CA TYR A 281 4.69 -7.79 1.20
C TYR A 281 5.22 -7.04 -0.03
N THR A 282 4.54 -5.98 -0.47
CA THR A 282 5.03 -5.19 -1.59
C THR A 282 6.43 -4.64 -1.29
N ARG A 283 7.34 -4.89 -2.24
CA ARG A 283 8.74 -4.46 -2.22
C ARG A 283 8.95 -3.13 -2.93
N GLN A 284 7.88 -2.55 -3.46
CA GLN A 284 7.85 -1.20 -4.00
C GLN A 284 7.13 -0.29 -3.00
N GLY A 285 7.57 0.96 -2.90
CA GLY A 285 6.82 1.98 -2.19
C GLY A 285 5.48 2.26 -2.86
N SER A 286 4.59 2.99 -2.17
CA SER A 286 3.36 3.53 -2.78
C SER A 286 3.67 4.40 -4.01
N GLU A 287 4.84 5.04 -4.01
CA GLU A 287 5.38 5.85 -5.09
C GLU A 287 6.92 5.75 -5.13
N PRO A 288 7.60 6.26 -6.18
CA PRO A 288 9.05 6.34 -6.20
C PRO A 288 9.63 7.00 -4.95
N PHE A 289 10.73 6.46 -4.45
CA PHE A 289 11.46 6.93 -3.25
C PHE A 289 10.74 6.74 -1.91
N VAL A 290 9.51 6.24 -1.90
CA VAL A 290 8.82 5.85 -0.65
C VAL A 290 9.34 4.49 -0.18
N PRO A 291 9.71 4.33 1.11
CA PRO A 291 10.05 3.03 1.67
C PRO A 291 8.93 1.99 1.49
N ALA A 292 9.29 0.79 1.06
CA ALA A 292 8.33 -0.28 0.81
C ALA A 292 7.78 -0.88 2.13
N PRO A 293 6.48 -1.20 2.21
CA PRO A 293 5.86 -1.89 3.34
C PRO A 293 6.61 -3.12 3.84
N ALA A 294 7.08 -3.98 2.92
CA ALA A 294 7.83 -5.17 3.30
C ALA A 294 9.13 -4.83 4.05
N VAL A 295 9.81 -3.75 3.64
CA VAL A 295 11.06 -3.29 4.25
C VAL A 295 10.79 -2.68 5.64
N LEU A 296 9.73 -1.87 5.77
CA LEU A 296 9.34 -1.27 7.05
C LEU A 296 8.99 -2.35 8.08
N ARG A 297 8.17 -3.35 7.70
CA ARG A 297 7.81 -4.45 8.61
C ARG A 297 9.02 -5.31 8.98
N ALA A 298 9.91 -5.59 8.02
CA ALA A 298 11.14 -6.35 8.25
C ALA A 298 12.18 -5.61 9.11
N THR A 299 12.02 -4.30 9.28
CA THR A 299 12.85 -3.46 10.16
C THR A 299 12.14 -3.14 11.48
N ASN A 300 11.20 -3.99 11.88
CA ASN A 300 10.48 -3.97 13.16
C ASN A 300 9.54 -2.78 13.36
N TYR A 301 8.99 -2.21 12.28
CA TYR A 301 7.92 -1.22 12.41
C TYR A 301 6.53 -1.85 12.26
N ASN A 302 5.62 -1.45 13.14
CA ASN A 302 4.20 -1.51 12.83
C ASN A 302 3.93 -0.58 11.65
N LEU A 303 3.01 -0.96 10.77
CA LEU A 303 2.64 -0.16 9.61
C LEU A 303 1.16 0.17 9.67
N ILE A 304 0.84 1.45 9.46
CA ILE A 304 -0.52 1.93 9.26
C ILE A 304 -0.62 2.56 7.89
N THR A 305 -1.65 2.20 7.14
CA THR A 305 -2.02 2.84 5.86
C THR A 305 -3.50 3.19 5.92
N TRP A 306 -3.97 4.14 5.16
CA TRP A 306 -5.39 4.48 5.15
C TRP A 306 -5.84 4.95 3.77
N ASP A 307 -7.13 4.82 3.52
CA ASP A 307 -7.77 5.46 2.39
C ASP A 307 -8.05 6.92 2.75
N PRO A 308 -7.64 7.92 1.95
CA PRO A 308 -7.89 9.32 2.25
C PRO A 308 -9.37 9.62 2.42
N ARG A 309 -9.71 10.66 3.19
CA ARG A 309 -11.08 11.17 3.29
C ARG A 309 -11.68 11.41 1.91
N GLY A 310 -12.91 10.93 1.70
CA GLY A 310 -13.63 11.03 0.44
C GLY A 310 -13.21 10.04 -0.63
N GLU A 311 -12.21 9.19 -0.36
CA GLU A 311 -11.64 8.25 -1.31
C GLU A 311 -11.87 6.79 -0.88
N HIS A 312 -11.98 5.91 -1.87
CA HIS A 312 -12.06 4.45 -1.72
C HIS A 312 -13.08 4.01 -0.66
N ALA A 313 -12.64 3.39 0.45
CA ALA A 313 -13.54 2.93 1.50
C ALA A 313 -13.81 3.97 2.59
N SER A 314 -13.13 5.12 2.58
CA SER A 314 -13.33 6.21 3.53
C SER A 314 -14.53 7.08 3.17
N GLY A 315 -15.19 7.63 4.19
CA GLY A 315 -16.28 8.59 4.00
C GLY A 315 -15.79 10.03 3.83
N GLY A 316 -16.74 10.97 3.76
CA GLY A 316 -16.45 12.41 3.72
C GLY A 316 -16.19 12.94 2.32
N VAL A 317 -15.52 14.09 2.24
CA VAL A 317 -15.14 14.77 0.99
C VAL A 317 -13.70 15.23 1.10
N LEU A 318 -12.88 14.85 0.13
CA LEU A 318 -11.48 15.23 0.04
C LEU A 318 -11.32 16.77 0.02
N GLN A 319 -10.39 17.29 0.82
CA GLN A 319 -10.03 18.70 0.95
C GLN A 319 -8.55 18.96 0.59
N LEU A 320 -7.85 17.93 0.11
CA LEU A 320 -6.52 17.98 -0.49
C LEU A 320 -5.40 18.43 0.48
N ASP A 321 -5.06 17.58 1.45
CA ASP A 321 -4.07 17.88 2.51
C ASP A 321 -4.44 19.13 3.34
N ASN A 322 -5.71 19.25 3.73
CA ASN A 322 -6.15 20.36 4.55
C ASN A 322 -5.82 20.10 6.03
N PRO A 323 -5.13 21.01 6.73
CA PRO A 323 -4.79 20.83 8.14
C PRO A 323 -6.01 20.69 9.06
N PHE A 324 -7.16 21.24 8.65
CA PHE A 324 -8.39 21.19 9.44
C PHE A 324 -9.25 19.95 9.15
N TYR A 325 -8.90 19.17 8.12
CA TYR A 325 -9.60 17.94 7.74
C TYR A 325 -8.64 16.76 7.76
N GLU A 326 -7.87 16.52 6.68
CA GLU A 326 -6.96 15.37 6.59
C GLU A 326 -5.87 15.38 7.66
N GLY A 327 -5.34 16.55 8.05
CA GLY A 327 -4.40 16.64 9.17
C GLY A 327 -5.01 16.15 10.49
N ARG A 328 -6.31 16.40 10.69
CA ARG A 328 -7.06 15.91 11.87
C ARG A 328 -7.46 14.45 11.73
N ASP A 329 -7.68 13.94 10.51
CA ASP A 329 -7.86 12.52 10.25
C ASP A 329 -6.62 11.73 10.67
N THR A 330 -5.43 12.18 10.24
CA THR A 330 -4.16 11.57 10.64
C THR A 330 -3.94 11.67 12.15
N SER A 331 -4.27 12.81 12.77
CA SER A 331 -4.22 12.96 14.23
C SER A 331 -5.15 11.96 14.96
N ALA A 332 -6.32 11.66 14.39
CA ALA A 332 -7.25 10.65 14.92
C ALA A 332 -6.70 9.24 14.75
N ILE A 333 -6.07 8.92 13.61
CA ILE A 333 -5.37 7.65 13.37
C ILE A 333 -4.23 7.45 14.39
N ILE A 334 -3.41 8.47 14.65
CA ILE A 334 -2.34 8.42 15.66
C ILE A 334 -2.92 8.12 17.04
N SER A 335 -3.98 8.84 17.43
CA SER A 335 -4.68 8.59 18.71
C SER A 335 -5.25 7.17 18.79
N TRP A 336 -5.87 6.70 17.70
CA TRP A 336 -6.43 5.36 17.62
C TRP A 336 -5.35 4.27 17.74
N ALA A 337 -4.20 4.46 17.10
CA ALA A 337 -3.08 3.52 17.13
C ALA A 337 -2.59 3.27 18.57
N THR A 338 -2.52 4.31 19.40
CA THR A 338 -2.08 4.19 20.80
C THR A 338 -2.97 3.27 21.66
N GLN A 339 -4.24 3.13 21.28
CA GLN A 339 -5.25 2.43 22.08
C GLN A 339 -5.59 1.05 21.51
N ASN A 340 -5.46 0.86 20.20
CA ASN A 340 -6.01 -0.29 19.49
C ASN A 340 -4.95 -1.13 18.78
N THR A 341 -3.67 -0.78 18.94
CA THR A 341 -2.54 -1.50 18.33
C THR A 341 -1.41 -1.67 19.35
N PRO A 342 -0.51 -2.65 19.16
CA PRO A 342 0.71 -2.81 19.98
C PRO A 342 1.79 -1.77 19.61
N ALA A 343 1.40 -0.49 19.55
CA ALA A 343 2.30 0.62 19.30
C ALA A 343 3.22 0.85 20.51
N GLN A 344 4.51 1.03 20.24
CA GLN A 344 5.44 1.52 21.24
C GLN A 344 5.08 2.97 21.57
N LEU A 345 5.09 3.31 22.86
CA LEU A 345 4.80 4.64 23.35
C LEU A 345 6.06 5.29 23.92
N ASP A 346 6.32 6.53 23.54
CA ASP A 346 7.36 7.36 24.17
C ASP A 346 6.88 7.89 25.53
N ARG A 347 5.58 8.14 25.64
CA ARG A 347 4.87 8.45 26.89
C ARG A 347 3.38 8.11 26.73
N THR A 348 2.62 8.17 27.82
CA THR A 348 1.18 7.88 27.80
C THR A 348 0.44 8.74 26.76
N GLY A 349 -0.18 8.09 25.77
CA GLY A 349 -0.93 8.75 24.69
C GLY A 349 -0.08 9.29 23.53
N ASP A 350 1.23 9.03 23.53
CA ASP A 350 2.20 9.53 22.55
C ASP A 350 2.97 8.33 21.97
N PRO A 351 2.59 7.84 20.78
CA PRO A 351 3.26 6.71 20.16
C PRO A 351 4.57 7.15 19.52
N ALA A 352 5.60 6.28 19.56
CA ALA A 352 6.79 6.45 18.73
C ALA A 352 6.39 6.28 17.26
N VAL A 353 6.20 7.39 16.54
CA VAL A 353 5.56 7.40 15.23
C VAL A 353 6.32 8.24 14.19
N GLY A 354 6.61 7.57 13.06
CA GLY A 354 7.12 8.21 11.85
C GLY A 354 6.09 8.20 10.73
N MET A 355 6.29 9.04 9.72
CA MET A 355 5.50 9.03 8.50
C MET A 355 6.39 8.87 7.26
N VAL A 356 5.82 8.26 6.23
CA VAL A 356 6.39 8.15 4.89
C VAL A 356 5.28 8.28 3.84
N GLY A 357 5.61 8.77 2.66
CA GLY A 357 4.63 8.96 1.60
C GLY A 357 5.20 9.75 0.43
N GLY A 358 4.58 9.54 -0.73
CA GLY A 358 4.96 10.20 -1.98
C GLY A 358 3.90 11.21 -2.39
N SER A 359 4.29 12.31 -3.02
CA SER A 359 3.36 13.25 -3.65
C SER A 359 2.34 13.78 -2.61
N TYR A 360 1.07 13.40 -2.72
CA TYR A 360 0.01 13.64 -1.74
C TYR A 360 0.31 13.04 -0.38
N GLY A 361 0.75 11.78 -0.37
CA GLY A 361 1.16 11.07 0.83
C GLY A 361 2.35 11.74 1.53
N GLY A 362 3.19 12.47 0.81
CA GLY A 362 4.24 13.30 1.41
C GLY A 362 3.74 14.68 1.86
N GLY A 363 2.70 15.21 1.22
CA GLY A 363 2.10 16.50 1.55
C GLY A 363 1.41 16.43 2.91
N ILE A 364 0.66 15.35 3.16
CA ILE A 364 0.04 15.11 4.46
C ILE A 364 1.04 14.95 5.61
N GLU A 365 2.27 14.48 5.35
CA GLU A 365 3.32 14.40 6.38
C GLU A 365 3.70 15.80 6.88
N LEU A 366 3.88 16.75 5.96
CA LEU A 366 4.22 18.14 6.30
C LEU A 366 3.10 18.80 7.10
N ILE A 367 1.85 18.53 6.71
CA ILE A 367 0.67 19.06 7.40
C ILE A 367 0.56 18.45 8.80
N THR A 368 0.61 17.13 8.90
CA THR A 368 0.44 16.42 10.18
C THR A 368 1.55 16.79 11.15
N ALA A 369 2.82 16.79 10.74
CA ALA A 369 3.93 17.17 11.60
C ALA A 369 3.86 18.65 12.06
N ALA A 370 3.19 19.52 11.30
CA ALA A 370 2.99 20.91 11.69
C ALA A 370 1.81 21.10 12.66
N THR A 371 0.86 20.17 12.71
CA THR A 371 -0.37 20.28 13.53
C THR A 371 -0.45 19.30 14.70
N ASP A 372 0.30 18.21 14.66
CA ASP A 372 0.33 17.16 15.68
C ASP A 372 1.77 16.96 16.20
N PRO A 373 2.06 17.33 17.46
CA PRO A 373 3.40 17.29 18.01
C PRO A 373 3.91 15.87 18.31
N ARG A 374 3.09 14.84 18.09
CA ARG A 374 3.44 13.43 18.33
C ARG A 374 4.22 12.81 17.17
N VAL A 375 4.32 13.48 16.01
CA VAL A 375 5.09 12.97 14.87
C VAL A 375 6.59 13.17 15.11
N ASP A 376 7.33 12.07 15.23
CA ASP A 376 8.77 12.09 15.54
C ASP A 376 9.65 12.28 14.30
N ALA A 377 9.22 11.72 13.17
CA ALA A 377 9.97 11.75 11.92
C ALA A 377 9.05 11.72 10.70
N ILE A 378 9.46 12.40 9.63
CA ILE A 378 8.79 12.39 8.34
C ILE A 378 9.81 12.14 7.22
N VAL A 379 9.39 11.46 6.16
CA VAL A 379 10.16 11.18 4.94
C VAL A 379 9.33 11.55 3.70
N PRO A 380 8.98 12.83 3.52
CA PRO A 380 8.15 13.29 2.42
C PRO A 380 8.91 13.13 1.10
N SER A 381 8.41 12.24 0.24
CA SER A 381 9.00 11.92 -1.06
C SER A 381 8.26 12.65 -2.17
N ILE A 382 8.98 13.28 -3.10
CA ILE A 382 8.41 13.98 -4.28
C ILE A 382 7.19 14.88 -3.99
N SER A 383 7.14 15.45 -2.79
CA SER A 383 5.98 16.17 -2.26
C SER A 383 5.99 17.66 -2.66
N TRP A 384 4.85 18.33 -2.47
CA TRP A 384 4.74 19.79 -2.55
C TRP A 384 4.72 20.41 -1.16
N ASN A 385 5.37 21.57 -1.01
CA ASN A 385 5.16 22.45 0.13
C ASN A 385 4.03 23.47 -0.12
N SER A 386 3.73 23.74 -1.40
CA SER A 386 2.65 24.62 -1.88
C SER A 386 2.13 24.10 -3.22
N LEU A 387 0.91 23.58 -3.24
CA LEU A 387 0.31 23.08 -4.48
C LEU A 387 0.15 24.20 -5.52
N ASN A 388 -0.18 25.41 -5.06
CA ASN A 388 -0.31 26.58 -5.95
C ASN A 388 1.01 26.88 -6.66
N SER A 389 2.12 26.93 -5.92
CA SER A 389 3.45 27.19 -6.52
C SER A 389 3.91 26.03 -7.40
N SER A 390 3.52 24.79 -7.08
CA SER A 390 3.79 23.62 -7.92
C SER A 390 3.07 23.66 -9.26
N LEU A 391 1.81 24.15 -9.29
CA LEU A 391 0.97 24.25 -10.49
C LEU A 391 1.17 25.53 -11.30
N TYR A 392 1.60 26.62 -10.65
CA TYR A 392 1.84 27.92 -11.26
C TYR A 392 3.27 28.42 -10.99
N PRO A 393 4.33 27.67 -11.38
CA PRO A 393 5.69 28.17 -11.24
C PRO A 393 5.89 29.44 -12.06
N GLY A 394 6.28 30.53 -11.40
CA GLY A 394 6.41 31.84 -12.05
C GLY A 394 5.12 32.32 -12.71
N GLU A 395 3.96 31.97 -12.14
CA GLU A 395 2.62 32.30 -12.65
C GLU A 395 2.24 31.62 -13.97
N VAL A 396 3.05 30.66 -14.45
CA VAL A 396 2.74 29.87 -15.65
C VAL A 396 2.04 28.57 -15.26
N PHE A 397 0.80 28.41 -15.72
CA PHE A 397 0.00 27.23 -15.41
C PHE A 397 0.51 25.96 -16.10
N LYS A 398 0.83 24.93 -15.31
CA LYS A 398 1.15 23.58 -15.79
C LYS A 398 -0.13 22.80 -16.10
N SER A 399 -0.73 23.08 -17.27
CA SER A 399 -2.01 22.47 -17.69
C SER A 399 -2.00 20.94 -17.68
N ALA A 400 -0.94 20.29 -18.18
CA ALA A 400 -0.86 18.83 -18.21
C ALA A 400 -0.95 18.21 -16.81
N TRP A 401 -0.23 18.75 -15.83
CA TRP A 401 -0.27 18.28 -14.45
C TRP A 401 -1.60 18.56 -13.78
N ALA A 402 -2.18 19.74 -14.03
CA ALA A 402 -3.50 20.06 -13.50
C ALA A 402 -4.60 19.18 -14.08
N THR A 403 -4.51 18.77 -15.35
CA THR A 403 -5.44 17.81 -15.95
C THR A 403 -5.32 16.44 -15.28
N VAL A 404 -4.09 15.94 -15.04
CA VAL A 404 -3.90 14.66 -14.33
C VAL A 404 -4.50 14.73 -12.94
N LEU A 405 -4.23 15.80 -12.18
CA LEU A 405 -4.80 15.98 -10.84
C LEU A 405 -6.33 16.04 -10.85
N LEU A 406 -6.93 16.77 -11.81
CA LEU A 406 -8.38 16.86 -11.92
C LEU A 406 -9.03 15.51 -12.23
N LEU A 407 -8.35 14.63 -12.98
CA LEU A 407 -8.82 13.29 -13.27
C LEU A 407 -8.67 12.32 -12.08
N SER A 408 -7.90 12.71 -11.06
CA SER A 408 -7.69 11.95 -9.82
C SER A 408 -8.62 12.39 -8.68
N LEU A 409 -9.46 13.41 -8.90
CA LEU A 409 -10.49 13.93 -7.98
C LEU A 409 -11.88 13.57 -8.54
#